data_AF-A0A7S2YRL5-F1
#
_entry.id   AF-A0A7S2YRL5-F1
#
_cell.length_a   1.000
_cell.length_b   1.000
_cell.length_c   1.000
_cell.angle_alpha   90.00
_cell.angle_beta   90.00
_cell.angle_gamma   90.00
#
_symmetry.space_group_name_H-M   'P 1'
#
loop_
_entity.id
_entity.type
_entity.pdbx_description
1 polymer ?
#
loop_
_entity_poly.entity_id
_entity_poly.type
_entity_poly.pdbx_seq_one_letter_code
_entity_poly.pdbx_strand_id
1 'polypeptide(L)'
;KQLEEGSASVDRKAPLRCRSCMETREVCNGLCWGFWKSQQVHPSAAEGATVEPLVPIQVGDCVEPGPHWNALRYGSTTTINDGGEARPRRGKVVEQKPWGAGATELDCVVVEWDDDPRKKPQPYRWGFVGGNGCRLYDLQKVEL
;
A
#
# COMPACT_ATOMS: atom_id res chain seq x y z
N LYS A 1 -2.81 36.10 13.16
CA LYS A 1 -3.01 36.68 11.80
C LYS A 1 -4.51 36.66 11.55
N GLN A 2 -5.17 37.81 11.40
CA GLN A 2 -6.58 37.82 11.01
C GLN A 2 -6.73 37.26 9.59
N LEU A 3 -7.80 36.52 9.35
CA LEU A 3 -8.17 35.95 8.05
C LEU A 3 -9.38 36.73 7.55
N GLU A 4 -9.26 37.37 6.39
CA GLU A 4 -10.38 38.08 5.77
C GLU A 4 -11.22 37.12 4.92
N GLU A 5 -12.54 37.31 5.00
CA GLU A 5 -13.52 36.48 4.34
C GLU A 5 -13.36 36.58 2.80
N GLY A 6 -13.26 35.43 2.13
CA GLY A 6 -12.96 35.37 0.69
C GLY A 6 -11.47 35.36 0.30
N SER A 7 -10.53 35.45 1.24
CA SER A 7 -9.08 35.39 0.97
C SER A 7 -8.47 34.01 1.24
N ALA A 8 -7.52 33.58 0.40
CA ALA A 8 -6.75 32.34 0.58
C ALA A 8 -5.24 32.65 0.62
N SER A 9 -4.49 32.03 1.54
CA SER A 9 -3.04 32.19 1.63
C SER A 9 -2.33 30.85 1.84
N VAL A 10 -1.15 30.69 1.22
CA VAL A 10 -0.41 29.42 1.14
C VAL A 10 1.04 29.62 1.60
N ASP A 11 1.53 28.80 2.52
CA ASP A 11 2.96 28.65 2.81
C ASP A 11 3.52 27.44 2.05
N ARG A 12 4.68 27.61 1.43
CA ARG A 12 5.36 26.65 0.56
C ARG A 12 6.28 25.67 1.30
N LYS A 13 6.46 25.81 2.63
CA LYS A 13 7.37 24.95 3.43
C LYS A 13 6.70 23.79 4.20
N ALA A 14 5.40 23.56 4.03
CA ALA A 14 4.70 22.49 4.74
C ALA A 14 5.12 21.08 4.26
N PRO A 15 5.46 20.13 5.16
CA PRO A 15 5.85 18.77 4.76
C PRO A 15 4.66 17.92 4.29
N LEU A 16 4.84 17.23 3.16
CA LEU A 16 3.82 16.47 2.42
C LEU A 16 3.35 15.19 3.12
N ARG A 17 2.09 14.84 2.86
CA ARG A 17 1.30 13.83 3.56
C ARG A 17 0.37 13.06 2.56
N CYS A 18 0.44 11.71 2.46
CA CYS A 18 -0.03 10.76 1.40
C CYS A 18 -1.57 10.47 1.22
N ARG A 19 -2.29 10.82 0.14
CA ARG A 19 -3.79 10.75 0.08
C ARG A 19 -4.60 9.55 0.71
N SER A 20 -4.11 8.30 0.80
CA SER A 20 -4.78 7.14 1.49
C SER A 20 -3.87 6.31 2.41
N CYS A 21 -2.68 6.83 2.74
CA CYS A 21 -1.78 6.30 3.77
C CYS A 21 -1.29 7.40 4.74
N MET A 22 -1.63 8.63 4.36
CA MET A 22 -1.47 10.01 4.81
C MET A 22 -0.15 10.46 5.40
N GLU A 23 0.66 9.58 5.91
CA GLU A 23 2.00 9.79 6.43
C GLU A 23 2.93 10.74 5.66
N THR A 24 3.80 11.36 6.46
CA THR A 24 4.96 12.14 6.05
C THR A 24 6.12 11.26 5.60
N ARG A 25 6.94 11.83 4.71
CA ARG A 25 7.81 11.16 3.73
C ARG A 25 8.73 10.03 4.22
N GLU A 26 9.21 10.08 5.46
CA GLU A 26 10.24 9.19 5.98
C GLU A 26 9.69 7.94 6.67
N VAL A 27 8.50 8.05 7.27
CA VAL A 27 8.00 7.07 8.26
C VAL A 27 6.96 6.12 7.67
N CYS A 28 6.21 6.56 6.65
CA CYS A 28 5.00 5.91 6.15
C CYS A 28 5.04 4.37 6.11
N ASN A 29 4.70 3.74 7.23
CA ASN A 29 4.41 2.32 7.28
C ASN A 29 2.97 2.08 6.80
N GLY A 30 2.09 3.08 6.93
CA GLY A 30 1.05 3.44 5.94
C GLY A 30 0.01 2.36 5.67
N LEU A 31 -0.14 1.41 6.59
CA LEU A 31 -0.92 0.18 6.46
C LEU A 31 -2.45 0.45 6.37
N CYS A 32 -2.88 1.70 6.39
CA CYS A 32 -4.27 2.08 6.59
C CYS A 32 -4.64 3.36 5.82
N TRP A 33 -5.94 3.49 5.57
CA TRP A 33 -6.62 4.39 4.62
C TRP A 33 -6.43 5.92 4.77
N GLY A 34 -5.58 6.41 5.69
CA GLY A 34 -5.00 7.76 5.77
C GLY A 34 -5.89 9.02 5.88
N PHE A 35 -5.59 9.95 6.82
CA PHE A 35 -5.96 11.39 6.75
C PHE A 35 -4.83 12.38 7.09
N TRP A 36 -4.47 13.32 6.17
CA TRP A 36 -3.59 14.52 6.34
C TRP A 36 -3.52 15.41 5.03
N LYS A 37 -4.14 16.61 4.98
CA LYS A 37 -4.17 17.54 3.80
C LYS A 37 -3.08 18.64 3.85
N SER A 38 -2.88 19.55 2.88
CA SER A 38 -3.69 20.12 1.77
C SER A 38 -3.02 19.95 0.40
N GLN A 39 -3.72 19.75 -0.73
CA GLN A 39 -5.07 20.14 -1.18
C GLN A 39 -5.74 18.98 -1.95
N GLN A 40 -7.05 19.03 -2.23
CA GLN A 40 -7.68 18.08 -3.15
C GLN A 40 -7.39 18.45 -4.60
N VAL A 41 -6.62 17.60 -5.27
CA VAL A 41 -6.84 17.31 -6.69
C VAL A 41 -7.43 15.91 -6.75
N HIS A 42 -8.68 15.80 -7.17
CA HIS A 42 -9.12 14.55 -7.79
C HIS A 42 -8.32 14.46 -9.09
N PRO A 43 -7.59 13.37 -9.37
CA PRO A 43 -7.28 13.08 -10.75
C PRO A 43 -8.63 13.07 -11.45
N SER A 44 -8.84 13.98 -12.39
CA SER A 44 -9.80 13.73 -13.45
C SER A 44 -9.36 12.40 -14.04
N ALA A 45 -10.12 11.33 -13.80
CA ALA A 45 -9.85 10.07 -14.46
C ALA A 45 -9.84 10.39 -15.94
N ALA A 46 -8.70 10.21 -16.60
CA ALA A 46 -8.59 10.49 -18.02
C ALA A 46 -9.62 9.60 -18.72
N GLU A 47 -10.64 10.22 -19.32
CA GLU A 47 -11.72 9.51 -19.97
C GLU A 47 -11.12 8.61 -21.06
N GLY A 48 -11.20 7.28 -20.86
CA GLY A 48 -10.63 6.27 -21.75
C GLY A 48 -9.40 5.50 -21.23
N ALA A 49 -8.86 5.80 -20.04
CA ALA A 49 -7.79 4.98 -19.46
C ALA A 49 -8.33 3.62 -18.96
N THR A 50 -8.15 2.56 -19.74
CA THR A 50 -8.49 1.18 -19.35
C THR A 50 -7.52 0.67 -18.29
N VAL A 51 -7.89 0.79 -17.02
CA VAL A 51 -7.19 0.14 -15.90
C VAL A 51 -7.31 -1.38 -16.08
N GLU A 52 -6.19 -2.08 -15.96
CA GLU A 52 -6.16 -3.56 -16.07
C GLU A 52 -7.08 -4.22 -15.03
N PRO A 53 -7.65 -5.40 -15.31
CA PRO A 53 -8.40 -6.16 -14.30
C PRO A 53 -7.56 -6.48 -13.07
N LEU A 54 -8.20 -6.55 -11.90
CA LEU A 54 -7.54 -6.95 -10.66
C LEU A 54 -7.19 -8.46 -10.72
N VAL A 55 -5.92 -8.80 -10.46
CA VAL A 55 -5.47 -10.20 -10.39
C VAL A 55 -6.17 -10.89 -9.20
N PRO A 56 -6.81 -12.07 -9.39
CA PRO A 56 -7.55 -12.74 -8.32
C PRO A 56 -6.61 -13.27 -7.23
N ILE A 57 -7.05 -13.14 -5.98
CA ILE A 57 -6.43 -13.72 -4.80
C ILE A 57 -7.51 -14.10 -3.78
N GLN A 58 -7.24 -15.05 -2.90
CA GLN A 58 -8.17 -15.56 -1.89
C GLN A 58 -7.52 -15.61 -0.50
N VAL A 59 -8.35 -15.50 0.54
CA VAL A 59 -7.91 -15.80 1.91
C VAL A 59 -7.49 -17.27 1.96
N GLY A 60 -6.26 -17.51 2.41
CA GLY A 60 -5.62 -18.83 2.36
C GLY A 60 -4.48 -18.94 1.36
N ASP A 61 -4.42 -18.07 0.34
CA ASP A 61 -3.35 -18.09 -0.67
C ASP A 61 -1.99 -17.72 -0.06
N CYS A 62 -0.93 -18.35 -0.60
CA CYS A 62 0.46 -18.05 -0.24
C CYS A 62 1.05 -16.98 -1.16
N VAL A 63 1.88 -16.13 -0.56
CA VAL A 63 2.48 -14.96 -1.21
C VAL A 63 3.93 -14.75 -0.81
N GLU A 64 4.65 -14.12 -1.72
CA GLU A 64 6.02 -13.63 -1.53
C GLU A 64 6.09 -12.13 -1.88
N PRO A 65 7.15 -11.40 -1.48
CA PRO A 65 7.44 -10.05 -1.97
C PRO A 65 7.38 -9.96 -3.50
N GLY A 66 6.58 -9.01 -3.98
CA GLY A 66 6.27 -8.83 -5.40
C GLY A 66 7.04 -7.69 -6.07
N PRO A 67 6.73 -7.40 -7.34
CA PRO A 67 7.49 -6.46 -8.17
C PRO A 67 7.48 -5.00 -7.66
N HIS A 68 6.51 -4.61 -6.82
CA HIS A 68 6.45 -3.25 -6.25
C HIS A 68 6.81 -3.19 -4.76
N TRP A 69 7.44 -4.24 -4.21
CA TRP A 69 7.85 -4.30 -2.81
C TRP A 69 8.70 -3.09 -2.41
N ASN A 70 8.21 -2.32 -1.45
CA ASN A 70 8.93 -1.18 -0.90
C ASN A 70 9.80 -1.64 0.29
N ALA A 71 11.08 -1.94 0.03
CA ALA A 71 12.01 -2.40 1.07
C ALA A 71 12.25 -1.38 2.20
N LEU A 72 12.10 -0.07 1.95
CA LEU A 72 12.19 0.96 3.00
C LEU A 72 10.99 0.89 3.96
N ARG A 73 9.84 0.40 3.49
CA ARG A 73 8.60 0.28 4.25
C ARG A 73 8.41 -1.07 4.91
N TYR A 74 8.78 -2.15 4.21
CA TYR A 74 8.47 -3.53 4.57
C TYR A 74 9.69 -4.37 4.96
N GLY A 75 10.91 -3.84 4.79
CA GLY A 75 12.16 -4.53 5.09
C GLY A 75 12.60 -5.51 4.00
N SER A 76 13.36 -6.52 4.43
CA SER A 76 13.95 -7.54 3.55
C SER A 76 12.91 -8.33 2.76
N THR A 77 13.25 -8.70 1.53
CA THR A 77 12.50 -9.67 0.72
C THR A 77 12.88 -11.12 1.03
N THR A 78 13.95 -11.34 1.78
CA THR A 78 14.46 -12.67 2.14
C THR A 78 14.55 -12.87 3.65
N THR A 79 14.41 -14.12 4.05
CA THR A 79 14.58 -14.62 5.42
C THR A 79 15.76 -15.58 5.45
N ILE A 80 16.40 -15.71 6.61
CA ILE A 80 17.49 -16.68 6.82
C ILE A 80 16.91 -17.87 7.57
N ASN A 81 17.10 -19.09 7.06
CA ASN A 81 16.70 -20.32 7.75
C ASN A 81 17.74 -20.73 8.81
N ASP A 82 17.43 -21.75 9.63
CA ASP A 82 18.33 -22.25 10.68
C ASP A 82 19.70 -22.75 10.15
N GLY A 83 19.80 -23.04 8.85
CA GLY A 83 21.03 -23.41 8.15
C GLY A 83 21.84 -22.22 7.61
N GLY A 84 21.41 -20.98 7.83
CA GLY A 84 22.07 -19.77 7.32
C GLY A 84 21.79 -19.45 5.85
N GLU A 85 20.93 -20.20 5.18
CA GLU A 85 20.57 -19.98 3.77
C GLU A 85 19.46 -18.93 3.65
N ALA A 86 19.67 -17.96 2.75
CA ALA A 86 18.67 -16.95 2.42
C ALA A 86 17.61 -17.51 1.46
N ARG A 87 16.33 -17.38 1.84
CA ARG A 87 15.17 -17.80 1.03
C ARG A 87 14.18 -16.65 0.85
N PRO A 88 13.33 -16.64 -0.19
CA PRO A 88 12.24 -15.68 -0.30
C PRO A 88 11.36 -15.71 0.94
N ARG A 89 10.99 -14.51 1.44
CA ARG A 89 10.07 -14.37 2.55
C ARG A 89 8.68 -14.87 2.13
N ARG A 90 8.08 -15.80 2.89
CA ARG A 90 6.76 -16.37 2.62
C ARG A 90 5.74 -16.01 3.69
N GLY A 91 4.50 -15.84 3.26
CA GLY A 91 3.36 -15.55 4.13
C GLY A 91 2.05 -15.97 3.49
N LYS A 92 0.96 -15.83 4.26
CA LYS A 92 -0.38 -16.28 3.91
C LYS A 92 -1.38 -15.13 3.98
N VAL A 93 -2.25 -15.01 2.99
CA VAL A 93 -3.34 -14.02 2.99
C VAL A 93 -4.40 -14.43 4.02
N VAL A 94 -4.69 -13.52 4.96
CA VAL A 94 -5.66 -13.70 6.04
C VAL A 94 -6.91 -12.82 5.93
N GLU A 95 -6.84 -11.72 5.16
CA GLU A 95 -7.96 -10.79 4.93
C GLU A 95 -7.84 -10.14 3.55
N GLN A 96 -8.97 -9.80 2.93
CA GLN A 96 -9.06 -8.89 1.79
C GLN A 96 -9.89 -7.67 2.16
N LYS A 97 -9.45 -6.50 1.72
CA LYS A 97 -10.16 -5.22 1.87
C LYS A 97 -9.74 -4.27 0.75
N PRO A 98 -10.39 -3.11 0.58
CA PRO A 98 -9.82 -2.04 -0.25
C PRO A 98 -8.59 -1.39 0.41
N TRP A 99 -7.83 -0.57 -0.33
CA TRP A 99 -6.61 0.10 0.11
C TRP A 99 -6.81 1.55 0.59
N GLY A 100 -7.91 2.21 0.21
CA GLY A 100 -8.11 3.64 0.50
C GLY A 100 -9.51 4.04 0.95
N ALA A 101 -9.58 5.17 1.67
CA ALA A 101 -10.78 5.70 2.31
C ALA A 101 -12.02 5.75 1.40
N GLY A 102 -12.99 4.89 1.66
CA GLY A 102 -14.27 4.83 0.94
C GLY A 102 -14.23 4.08 -0.40
N ALA A 103 -13.15 3.38 -0.72
CA ALA A 103 -13.08 2.50 -1.88
C ALA A 103 -13.88 1.20 -1.65
N THR A 104 -14.24 0.53 -2.75
CA THR A 104 -15.03 -0.73 -2.76
C THR A 104 -14.31 -1.90 -3.45
N GLU A 105 -13.30 -1.64 -4.29
CA GLU A 105 -12.48 -2.67 -4.92
C GLU A 105 -11.53 -3.31 -3.89
N LEU A 106 -11.38 -4.63 -3.87
CA LEU A 106 -10.56 -5.34 -2.87
C LEU A 106 -9.05 -5.30 -3.23
N ASP A 107 -8.51 -4.09 -3.40
CA ASP A 107 -7.13 -3.81 -3.86
C ASP A 107 -6.06 -3.84 -2.74
N CYS A 108 -6.38 -4.46 -1.60
CA CYS A 108 -5.50 -4.69 -0.46
C CYS A 108 -5.67 -6.11 0.10
N VAL A 109 -4.56 -6.80 0.33
CA VAL A 109 -4.52 -8.06 1.11
C VAL A 109 -3.79 -7.85 2.42
N VAL A 110 -4.24 -8.52 3.47
CA VAL A 110 -3.49 -8.62 4.73
C VAL A 110 -2.79 -9.96 4.78
N VAL A 111 -1.49 -9.93 5.06
CA VAL A 111 -0.62 -11.10 5.09
C VAL A 111 -0.09 -11.32 6.49
N GLU A 112 -0.17 -12.56 6.95
CA GLU A 112 0.57 -13.06 8.09
C GLU A 112 1.84 -13.76 7.55
N TRP A 113 3.02 -13.32 7.98
CA TRP A 113 4.29 -13.88 7.51
C TRP A 113 4.74 -15.09 8.34
N ASP A 114 5.49 -15.99 7.72
CA ASP A 114 6.02 -17.19 8.40
C ASP A 114 7.19 -16.87 9.32
N ASP A 115 7.93 -15.80 9.04
CA ASP A 115 9.10 -15.35 9.80
C ASP A 115 8.78 -14.41 10.98
N ASP A 116 7.54 -13.93 11.12
CA ASP A 116 7.14 -13.15 12.29
C ASP A 116 6.65 -14.08 13.42
N PRO A 117 7.42 -14.33 14.48
CA PRO A 117 6.99 -15.18 15.60
C PRO A 117 5.78 -14.62 16.36
N ARG A 118 5.41 -13.36 16.12
CA ARG A 118 4.22 -12.72 16.71
C ARG A 118 3.00 -12.79 15.81
N LYS A 119 3.14 -13.36 14.61
CA LYS A 119 2.08 -13.53 13.60
C LYS A 119 1.24 -12.25 13.41
N LYS A 120 1.87 -11.08 13.34
CA LYS A 120 1.16 -9.80 13.20
C LYS A 120 0.77 -9.57 11.74
N PRO A 121 -0.53 -9.56 11.40
CA PRO A 121 -0.94 -9.38 10.01
C PRO A 121 -0.65 -7.95 9.54
N GLN A 122 -0.10 -7.81 8.33
CA GLN A 122 0.19 -6.51 7.72
C GLN A 122 -0.49 -6.38 6.35
N PRO A 123 -1.15 -5.25 6.04
CA PRO A 123 -1.72 -4.99 4.72
C PRO A 123 -0.69 -4.54 3.66
N TYR A 124 -0.92 -5.01 2.44
CA TYR A 124 -0.10 -4.80 1.25
C TYR A 124 -0.99 -4.43 0.06
N ARG A 125 -0.48 -3.59 -0.85
CA ARG A 125 -1.18 -3.24 -2.08
C ARG A 125 -1.29 -4.49 -2.93
N TRP A 126 -2.53 -4.86 -3.23
CA TRP A 126 -2.84 -5.92 -4.18
C TRP A 126 -3.60 -5.29 -5.33
N GLY A 127 -2.89 -4.58 -6.19
CA GLY A 127 -3.47 -3.96 -7.38
C GLY A 127 -4.01 -2.55 -7.18
N PHE A 128 -3.64 -1.85 -6.10
CA PHE A 128 -3.98 -0.44 -5.90
C PHE A 128 -3.54 0.42 -7.09
N VAL A 129 -4.45 1.23 -7.63
CA VAL A 129 -4.19 2.05 -8.82
C VAL A 129 -3.36 3.28 -8.45
N GLY A 130 -2.12 3.31 -8.93
CA GLY A 130 -1.21 4.44 -8.78
C GLY A 130 -1.65 5.69 -9.56
N GLY A 131 -1.03 6.83 -9.27
CA GLY A 131 -1.31 8.10 -9.97
C GLY A 131 -0.97 8.10 -11.47
N ASN A 132 -0.31 7.05 -11.97
CA ASN A 132 -0.04 6.79 -13.38
C ASN A 132 -1.07 5.85 -14.05
N GLY A 133 -2.11 5.41 -13.32
CA GLY A 133 -3.11 4.45 -13.82
C GLY A 133 -2.70 2.97 -13.76
N CYS A 134 -1.45 2.66 -13.39
CA CYS A 134 -0.98 1.28 -13.26
C CYS A 134 -1.38 0.69 -11.90
N ARG A 135 -1.70 -0.61 -11.88
CA ARG A 135 -1.90 -1.37 -10.64
C ARG A 135 -0.59 -1.69 -9.95
N LEU A 136 -0.54 -1.47 -8.64
CA LEU A 136 0.65 -1.69 -7.80
C LEU A 136 0.45 -2.95 -6.95
N TYR A 137 1.33 -3.92 -7.14
CA TYR A 137 1.36 -5.20 -6.44
C TYR A 137 2.64 -5.28 -5.59
N ASP A 138 2.49 -5.08 -4.28
CA ASP A 138 3.57 -5.25 -3.31
C ASP A 138 3.98 -6.72 -3.15
N LEU A 139 3.10 -7.64 -3.56
CA LEU A 139 3.22 -9.09 -3.38
C LEU A 139 3.03 -9.81 -4.71
N GLN A 140 3.46 -11.06 -4.77
CA GLN A 140 3.11 -12.02 -5.82
C GLN A 140 2.52 -13.29 -5.18
N LYS A 141 1.53 -13.89 -5.84
CA LYS A 141 0.99 -15.19 -5.43
C LYS A 141 1.97 -16.29 -5.86
N VAL A 142 2.18 -17.27 -4.98
CA VAL A 142 2.98 -18.46 -5.27
C VAL A 142 2.19 -19.73 -4.98
N GLU A 143 2.48 -20.77 -5.74
CA GLU A 143 2.00 -22.12 -5.44
C GLU A 143 2.85 -22.73 -4.32
N LEU A 144 2.22 -23.58 -3.50
CA LEU A 144 2.84 -24.28 -2.37
C LEU A 144 3.50 -25.58 -2.81
#